data_AF-A0A7J8W766-F1
#
_entry.id   AF-A0A7J8W766-F1
#
_cell.length_a   1.000
_cell.length_b   1.000
_cell.length_c   1.000
_cell.angle_alpha   90.00
_cell.angle_beta   90.00
_cell.angle_gamma   90.00
#
_symmetry.space_group_name_H-M   'P 1'
#
loop_
_entity.id
_entity.type
_entity.pdbx_description
1 polymer ?
#
loop_
_entity_poly.entity_id
_entity_poly.type
_entity_poly.pdbx_seq_one_letter_code
_entity_poly.pdbx_strand_id
1 'polypeptide(L)'
;MSSAWNQTHWMKSLAVGLMTTPEYKEWWVKRINNNVPGPSSKNSQSIEEYLRVVPSELEIIKQDFERRNAELEKKIEQMEEEKINLRLDIDVQKVEVEKLKKEKNKAEEDLDDLKMNYKKLRLSMRTDELGKTSEQW
;
A
#
# COMPACT_ATOMS: atom_id res chain seq x y z
N MET A 1 0.17 -33.83 -27.75
CA MET A 1 0.34 -32.60 -26.95
C MET A 1 0.01 -32.79 -25.46
N SER A 2 -0.27 -34.01 -25.00
CA SER A 2 -0.75 -34.31 -23.64
C SER A 2 0.35 -34.55 -22.60
N SER A 3 1.61 -34.68 -23.02
CA SER A 3 2.74 -34.99 -22.12
C SER A 3 3.19 -33.80 -21.29
N ALA A 4 3.24 -32.59 -21.87
CA ALA A 4 3.65 -31.38 -21.17
C ALA A 4 2.65 -30.98 -20.07
N TRP A 5 1.35 -31.11 -20.33
CA TRP A 5 0.28 -30.81 -19.37
C TRP A 5 0.34 -31.73 -18.13
N ASN A 6 0.55 -33.03 -18.35
CA ASN A 6 0.66 -34.00 -17.27
C ASN A 6 1.96 -33.81 -16.45
N GLN A 7 3.04 -33.36 -17.09
CA GLN A 7 4.33 -33.11 -16.45
C GLN A 7 4.30 -31.85 -15.56
N THR A 8 3.66 -30.77 -16.02
CA THR A 8 3.46 -29.55 -15.20
C THR A 8 2.52 -29.80 -14.02
N HIS A 9 1.48 -30.64 -14.19
CA HIS A 9 0.57 -31.00 -13.09
C HIS A 9 1.29 -31.79 -11.98
N TRP A 10 2.16 -32.75 -12.36
CA TRP A 10 2.97 -33.51 -11.39
C TRP A 10 3.99 -32.65 -10.64
N MET A 11 4.69 -31.74 -11.32
CA MET A 11 5.64 -30.82 -10.65
C MET A 11 4.93 -29.87 -9.68
N LYS A 12 3.71 -29.42 -10.00
CA LYS A 12 2.90 -28.61 -9.07
C LYS A 12 2.45 -29.41 -7.85
N SER A 13 2.06 -30.67 -7.99
CA SER A 13 1.75 -31.54 -6.84
C SER A 13 2.97 -31.79 -5.94
N LEU A 14 4.16 -31.94 -6.52
CA LEU A 14 5.40 -32.18 -5.76
C LEU A 14 5.89 -30.91 -5.02
N ALA A 15 5.76 -29.72 -5.61
CA ALA A 15 6.14 -28.46 -4.95
C ALA A 15 5.15 -28.05 -3.85
N VAL A 16 3.85 -28.33 -4.01
CA VAL A 16 2.81 -28.04 -3.01
C VAL A 16 2.93 -28.96 -1.77
N GLY A 17 3.46 -30.18 -1.94
CA GLY A 17 3.62 -31.15 -0.83
C GLY A 17 4.53 -30.70 0.32
N LEU A 18 5.42 -29.71 0.09
CA LEU A 18 6.29 -29.13 1.12
C LEU A 18 5.64 -27.98 1.92
N MET A 19 4.59 -27.35 1.37
CA MET A 19 3.89 -26.21 2.00
C MET A 19 2.52 -26.60 2.59
N THR A 20 2.03 -27.82 2.34
CA THR A 20 0.79 -28.31 2.96
C THR A 20 1.06 -28.66 4.41
N THR A 21 0.68 -27.76 5.31
CA THR A 21 0.64 -28.04 6.73
C THR A 21 -0.30 -29.22 7.01
N PRO A 22 -0.10 -29.98 8.10
CA PRO A 22 -0.91 -31.15 8.43
C PRO A 22 -2.41 -30.84 8.45
N GLU A 23 -2.78 -29.60 8.82
CA GLU A 23 -4.18 -29.14 8.85
C GLU A 23 -4.83 -29.14 7.46
N TYR A 24 -4.08 -28.83 6.38
CA TYR A 24 -4.62 -28.88 5.02
C TYR A 24 -4.97 -30.30 4.59
N LYS A 25 -4.14 -31.29 4.98
CA LYS A 25 -4.41 -32.72 4.66
C LYS A 25 -5.61 -33.24 5.44
N GLU A 26 -5.72 -32.90 6.73
CA GLU A 26 -6.89 -33.27 7.54
C GLU A 26 -8.19 -32.60 7.03
N TRP A 27 -8.10 -31.33 6.63
CA TRP A 27 -9.20 -30.61 6.00
C TRP A 27 -9.66 -31.27 4.70
N TRP A 28 -8.71 -31.72 3.85
CA TRP A 28 -9.00 -32.38 2.58
C TRP A 28 -9.67 -33.76 2.79
N VAL A 29 -9.17 -34.56 3.72
CA VAL A 29 -9.74 -35.89 4.05
C VAL A 29 -11.16 -35.77 4.60
N LYS A 30 -11.44 -34.78 5.46
CA LYS A 30 -12.81 -34.52 5.97
C LYS A 30 -13.80 -34.19 4.85
N ARG A 31 -13.38 -33.49 3.80
CA ARG A 31 -14.25 -33.14 2.66
C ARG A 31 -14.63 -34.32 1.77
N ILE A 32 -13.73 -35.29 1.57
CA ILE A 32 -14.01 -36.47 0.74
C ILE A 32 -15.18 -37.30 1.29
N ASN A 33 -15.29 -37.41 2.63
CA ASN A 33 -16.37 -38.16 3.28
C ASN A 33 -17.73 -37.44 3.28
N ASN A 34 -17.77 -36.12 3.09
CA ASN A 34 -19.01 -35.34 3.11
C ASN A 34 -19.76 -35.34 1.77
N ASN A 35 -19.18 -35.90 0.71
CA ASN A 35 -19.78 -35.96 -0.63
C ASN A 35 -20.48 -37.29 -0.95
N VAL A 36 -20.63 -38.20 0.02
CA VAL A 36 -21.44 -39.43 -0.16
C VAL A 36 -22.88 -39.09 0.22
N PRO A 37 -23.81 -38.93 -0.74
CA PRO A 37 -25.21 -38.72 -0.40
C PRO A 37 -25.72 -40.01 0.25
N GLY A 38 -26.25 -39.93 1.48
CA GLY A 38 -26.99 -41.05 2.05
C GLY A 38 -28.15 -41.43 1.13
N PRO A 39 -28.54 -42.71 1.02
CA PRO A 39 -29.58 -43.14 0.10
C PRO A 39 -30.91 -42.44 0.45
N SER A 40 -31.36 -41.54 -0.41
CA SER A 40 -32.61 -40.80 -0.23
C SER A 40 -33.80 -41.75 -0.37
N SER A 41 -34.47 -42.05 0.73
CA SER A 41 -35.76 -42.75 0.68
C SER A 41 -36.87 -41.73 0.46
N LYS A 42 -37.67 -41.95 -0.60
CA LYS A 42 -38.97 -41.34 -0.97
C LYS A 42 -38.93 -40.22 -2.03
N ASN A 43 -39.24 -40.66 -3.24
CA ASN A 43 -39.57 -39.86 -4.41
C ASN A 43 -41.04 -39.41 -4.34
N SER A 44 -41.32 -38.11 -4.52
CA SER A 44 -42.62 -37.59 -5.01
C SER A 44 -42.54 -36.10 -5.39
N GLN A 45 -41.44 -35.65 -6.02
CA GLN A 45 -41.35 -34.33 -6.64
C GLN A 45 -41.48 -34.44 -8.16
N SER A 46 -42.22 -33.50 -8.76
CA SER A 46 -42.54 -33.49 -10.19
C SER A 46 -41.32 -33.15 -11.05
N ILE A 47 -41.26 -33.67 -12.27
CA ILE A 47 -40.14 -33.49 -13.22
C ILE A 47 -39.83 -32.00 -13.49
N GLU A 48 -40.83 -31.12 -13.41
CA GLU A 48 -40.67 -29.66 -13.58
C GLU A 48 -39.92 -29.00 -12.41
N GLU A 49 -40.05 -29.55 -11.20
CA GLU A 49 -39.30 -29.14 -10.00
C GLU A 49 -37.82 -29.60 -10.05
N TYR A 50 -37.53 -30.71 -10.75
CA TYR A 50 -36.16 -31.15 -11.07
C TYR A 50 -35.47 -30.31 -12.16
N LEU A 51 -36.23 -29.67 -13.06
CA LEU A 51 -35.70 -28.82 -14.13
C LEU A 51 -35.52 -27.36 -13.71
N ARG A 52 -36.11 -26.95 -12.57
CA ARG A 52 -35.72 -25.71 -11.91
C ARG A 52 -34.29 -25.91 -11.40
N VAL A 53 -33.32 -25.40 -12.15
CA VAL A 53 -31.90 -25.40 -11.77
C VAL A 53 -31.77 -24.53 -10.52
N VAL A 54 -32.09 -25.09 -9.36
CA VAL A 54 -31.75 -24.53 -8.07
C VAL A 54 -30.23 -24.59 -8.02
N PRO A 55 -29.53 -23.44 -7.95
CA PRO A 55 -28.08 -23.44 -7.86
C PRO A 55 -27.68 -24.33 -6.70
N SER A 56 -26.82 -25.30 -6.96
CA SER A 56 -26.32 -26.16 -5.88
C SER A 56 -25.63 -25.29 -4.84
N GLU A 57 -25.61 -25.71 -3.57
CA GLU A 57 -24.91 -24.97 -2.51
C GLU A 57 -23.46 -24.65 -2.90
N LEU A 58 -22.81 -25.53 -3.66
CA LEU A 58 -21.47 -25.33 -4.21
C LEU A 58 -21.40 -24.22 -5.26
N GLU A 59 -22.41 -24.08 -6.10
CA GLU A 59 -22.48 -23.04 -7.12
C GLU A 59 -22.71 -21.66 -6.48
N ILE A 60 -23.52 -21.59 -5.44
CA ILE A 60 -23.71 -20.37 -4.63
C ILE A 60 -22.40 -19.99 -3.94
N ILE A 61 -21.73 -20.94 -3.28
CA ILE A 61 -20.44 -20.71 -2.61
C ILE A 61 -19.37 -20.25 -3.62
N LYS A 62 -19.35 -20.83 -4.82
CA LYS A 62 -18.42 -20.44 -5.88
C LYS A 62 -18.63 -19.00 -6.31
N GLN A 63 -19.88 -18.60 -6.59
CA GLN A 63 -20.21 -17.23 -6.98
C GLN A 63 -19.86 -16.22 -5.87
N ASP A 64 -20.13 -16.56 -4.61
CA ASP A 64 -19.75 -15.71 -3.46
C ASP A 64 -18.25 -15.57 -3.31
N PHE A 65 -17.49 -16.64 -3.59
CA PHE A 65 -16.03 -16.60 -3.59
C PHE A 65 -15.50 -15.70 -4.71
N GLU A 66 -16.01 -15.86 -5.94
CA GLU A 66 -15.64 -15.01 -7.08
C GLU A 66 -15.95 -13.53 -6.81
N ARG A 67 -17.11 -13.23 -6.19
CA ARG A 67 -17.47 -11.86 -5.78
C ARG A 67 -16.47 -11.28 -4.78
N ARG A 68 -16.17 -12.02 -3.71
CA ARG A 68 -15.21 -11.57 -2.68
C ARG A 68 -13.81 -11.38 -3.27
N ASN A 69 -13.40 -12.23 -4.21
CA ASN A 69 -12.12 -12.08 -4.89
C ASN A 69 -12.08 -10.78 -5.71
N ALA A 70 -13.12 -10.49 -6.49
CA ALA A 70 -13.20 -9.25 -7.27
C ALA A 70 -13.20 -7.99 -6.39
N GLU A 71 -13.89 -8.03 -5.24
CA GLU A 71 -13.85 -6.95 -4.25
C GLU A 71 -12.43 -6.74 -3.67
N LEU A 72 -11.73 -7.83 -3.37
CA LEU A 72 -10.35 -7.78 -2.87
C LEU A 72 -9.37 -7.27 -3.93
N GLU A 73 -9.49 -7.71 -5.18
CA GLU A 73 -8.68 -7.21 -6.30
C GLU A 73 -8.84 -5.70 -6.47
N LYS A 74 -10.09 -5.21 -6.46
CA LYS A 74 -10.36 -3.76 -6.53
C LYS A 74 -9.76 -2.99 -5.35
N LYS A 75 -9.81 -3.57 -4.14
CA LYS A 75 -9.20 -2.95 -2.96
C LYS A 75 -7.68 -2.93 -3.05
N ILE A 76 -7.07 -3.97 -3.61
CA ILE A 76 -5.61 -4.02 -3.85
C ILE A 76 -5.22 -2.93 -4.83
N GLU A 77 -5.92 -2.80 -5.95
CA GLU A 77 -5.67 -1.76 -6.96
C GLU A 77 -5.74 -0.35 -6.34
N GLN A 78 -6.79 -0.05 -5.57
CA GLN A 78 -6.93 1.22 -4.85
C GLN A 78 -5.76 1.49 -3.90
N MET A 79 -5.33 0.49 -3.13
CA MET A 79 -4.18 0.65 -2.22
C MET A 79 -2.86 0.86 -2.96
N GLU A 80 -2.70 0.24 -4.14
CA GLU A 80 -1.51 0.45 -4.98
C GLU A 80 -1.47 1.87 -5.56
N GLU A 81 -2.60 2.40 -6.00
CA GLU A 81 -2.73 3.80 -6.43
C GLU A 81 -2.43 4.79 -5.29
N GLU A 82 -3.05 4.60 -4.12
CA GLU A 82 -2.80 5.42 -2.94
C GLU A 82 -1.32 5.42 -2.54
N LYS A 83 -0.67 4.25 -2.59
CA LYS A 83 0.76 4.11 -2.30
C LYS A 83 1.62 4.88 -3.30
N ILE A 84 1.26 4.91 -4.59
CA ILE A 84 2.00 5.68 -5.59
C ILE A 84 1.83 7.18 -5.32
N ASN A 85 0.61 7.64 -5.05
CA ASN A 85 0.33 9.05 -4.74
C ASN A 85 1.11 9.52 -3.52
N LEU A 86 1.10 8.75 -2.42
CA LEU A 86 1.84 9.08 -1.21
C LEU A 86 3.36 9.16 -1.45
N ARG A 87 3.91 8.32 -2.34
CA ARG A 87 5.33 8.42 -2.72
C ARG A 87 5.63 9.74 -3.45
N LEU A 88 4.76 10.14 -4.36
CA LEU A 88 4.91 11.42 -5.07
C LEU A 88 4.84 12.60 -4.10
N ASP A 89 3.91 12.58 -3.14
CA ASP A 89 3.79 13.64 -2.12
C ASP A 89 5.06 13.75 -1.27
N ILE A 90 5.64 12.61 -0.87
CA ILE A 90 6.92 12.58 -0.12
C ILE A 90 8.04 13.22 -0.95
N ASP A 91 8.13 12.89 -2.24
CA ASP A 91 9.16 13.46 -3.11
C ASP A 91 8.97 14.97 -3.31
N VAL A 92 7.72 15.44 -3.46
CA VAL A 92 7.39 16.88 -3.53
C VAL A 92 7.80 17.59 -2.24
N GLN A 93 7.40 17.08 -1.08
CA GLN A 93 7.74 17.66 0.22
C GLN A 93 9.26 17.71 0.42
N LYS A 94 9.99 16.67 0.00
CA LYS A 94 11.45 16.63 0.10
C LYS A 94 12.10 17.76 -0.71
N VAL A 95 11.63 18.01 -1.93
CA VAL A 95 12.13 19.10 -2.77
C VAL A 95 11.82 20.47 -2.15
N GLU A 96 10.63 20.64 -1.60
CA GLU A 96 10.22 21.89 -0.95
C GLU A 96 11.06 22.19 0.30
N VAL A 97 11.31 21.19 1.16
CA VAL A 97 12.17 21.33 2.34
C VAL A 97 13.60 21.73 1.97
N GLU A 98 14.18 21.12 0.93
CA GLU A 98 15.52 21.48 0.47
C GLU A 98 15.59 22.92 -0.07
N LYS A 99 14.54 23.38 -0.75
CA LYS A 99 14.44 24.78 -1.20
C LYS A 99 14.36 25.74 -0.01
N LEU A 100 13.48 25.47 0.95
CA LEU A 100 13.32 26.30 2.16
C LEU A 100 14.61 26.36 2.98
N LYS A 101 15.36 25.26 3.06
CA LYS A 101 16.67 25.22 3.74
C LYS A 101 17.68 26.16 3.09
N LYS A 102 17.74 26.20 1.76
CA LYS A 102 18.62 27.13 1.02
C LYS A 102 18.23 28.59 1.24
N GLU A 103 16.94 28.88 1.18
CA GLU A 103 16.42 30.24 1.41
C GLU A 103 16.69 30.71 2.85
N LYS A 104 16.48 29.83 3.84
CA LYS A 104 16.81 30.11 5.24
C LYS A 104 18.29 30.43 5.43
N ASN A 105 19.18 29.60 4.90
CA ASN A 105 20.63 29.81 5.04
C ASN A 105 21.06 31.15 4.44
N LYS A 106 20.50 31.52 3.28
CA LYS A 106 20.78 32.83 2.65
C LYS A 106 20.27 33.99 3.51
N ALA A 107 19.05 33.90 4.02
CA ALA A 107 18.48 34.94 4.89
C ALA A 107 19.27 35.09 6.20
N GLU A 108 19.85 34.00 6.71
CA GLU A 108 20.71 34.00 7.90
C GLU A 108 22.06 34.70 7.61
N GLU A 109 22.67 34.43 6.46
CA GLU A 109 23.88 35.15 6.00
C GLU A 109 23.61 36.65 5.81
N ASP A 110 22.53 37.01 5.11
CA ASP A 110 22.12 38.40 4.90
C ASP A 110 21.88 39.14 6.24
N LEU A 111 21.32 38.45 7.24
CA LEU A 111 21.09 38.99 8.58
C LEU A 111 22.40 39.25 9.34
N ASP A 112 23.35 38.32 9.27
CA ASP A 112 24.65 38.45 9.91
C ASP A 112 25.46 39.62 9.30
N ASP A 113 25.42 39.77 7.98
CA ASP A 113 26.02 40.91 7.28
C ASP A 113 25.40 42.25 7.70
N LEU A 114 24.07 42.31 7.73
CA LEU A 114 23.35 43.51 8.18
C LEU A 114 23.73 43.86 9.62
N LYS A 115 23.82 42.86 10.50
CA LYS A 115 24.23 43.04 11.90
C LYS A 115 25.66 43.57 12.02
N MET A 116 26.59 43.08 11.19
CA MET A 116 27.95 43.62 11.14
C MET A 116 27.98 45.07 10.64
N ASN A 117 27.27 45.37 9.57
CA ASN A 117 27.21 46.71 8.99
C ASN A 117 26.61 47.73 9.97
N TYR A 118 25.55 47.36 10.67
CA TYR A 118 24.96 48.17 11.73
C TYR A 118 25.96 48.44 12.87
N LYS A 119 26.70 47.40 13.31
CA LYS A 119 27.73 47.57 14.36
C LYS A 119 28.82 48.53 13.90
N LYS A 120 29.28 48.45 12.65
CA LYS A 120 30.27 49.39 12.07
C LYS A 120 29.72 50.81 12.04
N LEU A 121 28.52 51.01 11.49
CA LEU A 121 27.88 52.33 11.42
C LEU A 121 27.75 52.99 12.80
N ARG A 122 27.31 52.22 13.80
CA ARG A 122 27.20 52.70 15.19
C ARG A 122 28.56 53.11 15.78
N LEU A 123 29.64 52.41 15.43
CA LEU A 123 30.99 52.78 15.86
C LEU A 123 31.46 54.07 15.17
N SER A 124 31.23 54.22 13.86
CA SER A 124 31.56 55.42 13.10
C SER A 124 30.83 56.67 13.63
N MET A 125 29.53 56.58 13.93
CA MET A 125 28.79 57.72 14.49
C MET A 125 29.36 58.18 15.84
N ARG A 126 29.82 57.24 16.69
CA ARG A 126 30.44 57.58 17.98
C ARG A 126 31.79 58.27 17.82
N THR A 127 32.60 57.90 16.83
CA THR A 127 33.88 58.55 16.57
C THR A 127 33.71 59.95 16.00
N ASP A 128 32.72 60.14 15.11
CA ASP A 128 32.45 61.44 14.49
C ASP A 128 31.82 62.43 15.49
N GLU A 129 31.00 61.96 16.43
CA GLU A 129 30.51 62.78 17.55
C GLU A 129 31.65 63.19 18.50
N LEU A 130 32.59 62.27 18.81
CA LEU A 130 33.73 62.59 19.68
C LEU A 130 34.68 63.63 19.05
N GLY A 131 34.92 63.55 17.74
CA GLY A 131 35.77 64.49 17.00
C GLY A 131 35.25 65.93 17.04
N LYS A 132 33.94 66.14 16.98
CA LYS A 132 33.32 67.48 17.01
C LYS A 132 33.44 68.18 18.37
N THR A 133 33.48 67.43 19.47
CA THR A 133 33.75 68.00 20.81
C THR A 133 35.22 68.36 21.05
N SER A 134 36.16 67.83 20.26
CA SER A 134 37.60 68.05 20.45
C SER A 134 38.16 69.28 19.73
N GLU A 135 37.47 69.82 18.72
CA GLU A 135 37.91 71.00 17.95
C GLU A 135 37.34 72.34 18.49
N GLN A 136 36.58 72.30 19.59
CA GLN A 136 35.94 73.48 20.18
C GLN A 136 36.62 74.05 21.45
N TRP A 137 37.91 73.76 21.67
CA TRP A 137 38.72 74.38 22.73
C TRP A 137 39.98 75.03 22.18
#